data_AF-A0A8T3P0E9-F1
#
_entry.id   AF-A0A8T3P0E9-F1
#
_cell.length_a   1.000
_cell.length_b   1.000
_cell.length_c   1.000
_cell.angle_alpha   90.00
_cell.angle_beta   90.00
_cell.angle_gamma   90.00
#
_symmetry.space_group_name_H-M   'P 1'
#
loop_
_entity.id
_entity.type
_entity.pdbx_description
1 polymer ?
#
loop_
_entity_poly.entity_id
_entity_poly.type
_entity_poly.pdbx_seq_one_letter_code
_entity_poly.pdbx_strand_id
1 'polypeptide(L)'
;MDGKRKVERHIRDRMLKKNAKQQKLDELRSNCESIEREITLDQVAIQSYQEALQHFPDTQHESESGRKRPKRLRQGSEIAHVENIIREAGHPMTISDILQRLNKEVSIKNRNALSRSIGLYVSRGKYFTRTGRNEFGLSETQNDESCESNPVSDVNDAPETRENAFSELHQYRTQRVINE
;
A
#
# COMPACT_ATOMS: atom_id res chain seq x y z
N MET A 1 -3.64 -72.52 35.50
CA MET A 1 -2.53 -71.57 35.77
C MET A 1 -2.28 -70.56 34.62
N ASP A 2 -2.78 -70.79 33.40
CA ASP A 2 -2.47 -69.93 32.24
C ASP A 2 -3.21 -68.58 32.13
N GLY A 3 -4.41 -68.47 32.69
CA GLY A 3 -5.20 -67.22 32.61
C GLY A 3 -4.52 -66.03 33.27
N LYS A 4 -3.88 -66.24 34.43
CA LYS A 4 -3.18 -65.18 35.18
C LYS A 4 -1.99 -64.60 34.40
N ARG A 5 -1.20 -65.46 33.74
CA ARG A 5 -0.04 -65.03 32.94
C ARG A 5 -0.44 -64.26 31.67
N LYS A 6 -1.62 -64.52 31.12
CA LYS A 6 -2.15 -63.80 29.94
C LYS A 6 -2.64 -62.41 30.31
N VAL A 7 -3.31 -62.27 31.46
CA VAL A 7 -3.76 -60.98 32.00
C VAL A 7 -2.56 -60.08 32.34
N GLU A 8 -1.53 -60.63 32.98
CA GLU A 8 -0.33 -59.87 33.34
C GLU A 8 0.42 -59.32 32.12
N ARG A 9 0.56 -60.13 31.06
CA ARG A 9 1.14 -59.67 29.78
C ARG A 9 0.33 -58.52 29.17
N HIS A 10 -0.99 -58.64 29.14
CA HIS A 10 -1.86 -57.60 28.59
C HIS A 10 -1.77 -56.29 29.37
N ILE A 11 -1.66 -56.36 30.69
CA ILE A 11 -1.46 -55.19 31.56
C ILE A 11 -0.10 -54.54 31.28
N ARG A 12 0.97 -55.34 31.15
CA ARG A 12 2.32 -54.87 30.81
C ARG A 12 2.34 -54.17 29.44
N ASP A 13 1.74 -54.77 28.43
CA ASP A 13 1.67 -54.18 27.08
C ASP A 13 0.88 -52.87 27.06
N ARG A 14 -0.22 -52.79 27.81
CA ARG A 14 -0.98 -51.53 27.97
C ARG A 14 -0.15 -50.46 28.67
N MET A 15 0.61 -50.80 29.71
CA MET A 15 1.49 -49.85 30.39
C MET A 15 2.62 -49.37 29.48
N LEU A 16 3.26 -50.26 28.72
CA LEU A 16 4.30 -49.89 27.76
C LEU A 16 3.76 -48.93 26.69
N LYS A 17 2.59 -49.23 26.12
CA LYS A 17 1.92 -48.34 25.15
C LYS A 17 1.55 -46.99 25.77
N LYS A 18 1.10 -46.96 27.02
CA LYS A 18 0.81 -45.72 27.75
C LYS A 18 2.09 -44.90 27.95
N ASN A 19 3.18 -45.52 28.38
CA ASN A 19 4.46 -44.85 28.60
C ASN A 19 5.06 -44.30 27.31
N ALA A 20 5.00 -45.06 26.20
CA ALA A 20 5.46 -44.58 24.90
C ALA A 20 4.65 -43.36 24.42
N LYS A 21 3.33 -43.38 24.62
CA LYS A 21 2.48 -42.21 24.33
C LYS A 21 2.80 -41.03 25.23
N GLN A 22 3.09 -41.26 26.51
CA GLN A 22 3.46 -40.21 27.45
C GLN A 22 4.79 -39.56 27.05
N GLN A 23 5.80 -40.36 26.73
CA GLN A 23 7.09 -39.86 26.23
C GLN A 23 6.93 -39.02 24.97
N LYS A 24 6.10 -39.48 24.02
CA LYS A 24 5.86 -38.70 22.80
C LYS A 24 5.13 -37.38 23.08
N LEU A 25 4.23 -37.38 24.06
CA LEU A 25 3.51 -36.20 24.49
C LEU A 25 4.45 -35.18 25.13
N ASP A 26 5.38 -35.65 25.97
CA ASP A 26 6.38 -34.79 26.63
C ASP A 26 7.38 -34.21 25.60
N GLU A 27 7.80 -35.00 24.61
CA GLU A 27 8.64 -34.54 23.49
C GLU A 27 7.92 -33.44 22.67
N LEU A 28 6.65 -33.67 22.30
CA LEU A 28 5.87 -32.69 21.56
C LEU A 28 5.66 -31.39 22.35
N ARG A 29 5.45 -31.47 23.66
CA ARG A 29 5.36 -30.29 24.54
C ARG A 29 6.66 -29.50 24.55
N SER A 30 7.79 -30.18 24.70
CA SER A 30 9.10 -29.53 24.64
C SER A 30 9.34 -28.81 23.30
N ASN A 31 8.89 -29.39 22.19
CA ASN A 31 8.99 -28.76 20.88
C ASN A 31 8.05 -27.57 20.73
N CYS A 32 6.82 -27.65 21.27
CA CYS A 32 5.92 -26.49 21.31
C CYS A 32 6.56 -25.33 22.09
N GLU A 33 7.13 -25.61 23.26
CA GLU A 33 7.82 -24.59 24.07
C GLU A 33 9.01 -23.95 23.32
N SER A 34 9.79 -24.74 22.56
CA SER A 34 10.90 -24.17 21.79
C SER A 34 10.42 -23.27 20.66
N ILE A 35 9.35 -23.66 19.96
CA ILE A 35 8.75 -22.87 18.88
C ILE A 35 8.11 -21.59 19.44
N GLU A 36 7.46 -21.66 20.60
CA GLU A 36 6.91 -20.48 21.27
C GLU A 36 8.00 -19.47 21.63
N ARG A 37 9.15 -19.94 22.12
CA ARG A 37 10.32 -19.06 22.36
C ARG A 37 10.78 -18.39 21.07
N GLU A 38 10.86 -19.12 19.96
CA GLU A 38 11.24 -18.56 18.65
C GLU A 38 10.25 -17.48 18.19
N ILE A 39 8.94 -17.75 18.28
CA ILE A 39 7.89 -16.77 17.97
C ILE A 39 8.05 -15.49 18.81
N THR A 40 8.32 -15.63 20.11
CA THR A 40 8.51 -14.44 20.97
C THR A 40 9.74 -13.63 20.59
N LEU A 41 10.85 -14.28 20.18
CA LEU A 41 12.04 -13.59 19.70
C LEU A 41 11.75 -12.84 18.39
N ASP A 42 11.05 -13.46 17.45
CA ASP A 42 10.65 -12.83 16.20
C ASP A 42 9.71 -11.63 16.42
N GLN A 43 8.79 -11.74 17.38
CA GLN A 43 7.92 -10.61 17.77
C GLN A 43 8.71 -9.42 18.32
N VAL A 44 9.72 -9.68 19.17
CA VAL A 44 10.62 -8.64 19.67
C VAL A 44 11.41 -8.00 18.52
N ALA A 45 11.89 -8.81 17.57
CA ALA A 45 12.59 -8.31 16.39
C ALA A 45 11.67 -7.40 15.55
N ILE A 46 10.44 -7.84 15.25
CA ILE A 46 9.43 -7.04 14.54
C ILE A 46 9.19 -5.72 15.24
N GLN A 47 8.99 -5.74 16.57
CA GLN A 47 8.77 -4.53 17.36
C GLN A 47 9.97 -3.58 17.27
N SER A 48 11.20 -4.10 17.38
CA SER A 48 12.41 -3.28 17.27
C SER A 48 12.55 -2.63 15.89
N TYR A 49 12.17 -3.33 14.81
CA TYR A 49 12.17 -2.76 13.47
C TYR A 49 11.06 -1.72 13.29
N GLN A 50 9.89 -1.91 13.89
CA GLN A 50 8.81 -0.92 13.87
C GLN A 50 9.23 0.36 14.59
N GLU A 51 9.87 0.25 15.75
CA GLU A 51 10.41 1.39 16.50
C GLU A 51 11.52 2.09 15.71
N ALA A 52 12.43 1.32 15.10
CA ALA A 52 13.46 1.87 14.24
C ALA A 52 12.85 2.66 13.07
N LEU A 53 11.82 2.12 12.41
CA LEU A 53 11.09 2.79 11.32
C LEU A 53 10.30 4.01 11.79
N GLN A 54 9.76 4.00 13.01
CA GLN A 54 9.05 5.15 13.59
C GLN A 54 10.01 6.30 13.91
N HIS A 55 11.23 5.99 14.34
CA HIS A 55 12.26 6.97 14.66
C HIS A 55 13.19 7.28 13.49
N PHE A 56 13.00 6.63 12.35
CA PHE A 56 13.60 7.11 11.12
C PHE A 56 13.08 8.52 10.89
N PRO A 57 13.96 9.54 10.80
CA PRO A 57 13.51 10.88 10.44
C PRO A 57 12.74 10.73 9.15
N ASP A 58 11.50 11.23 9.14
CA ASP A 58 10.75 11.40 7.91
C ASP A 58 11.66 12.18 6.97
N THR A 59 12.35 11.46 6.08
CA THR A 59 12.94 12.04 4.87
C THR A 59 11.83 12.44 3.90
N GLN A 60 10.60 12.61 4.40
CA GLN A 60 9.50 13.37 3.82
C GLN A 60 9.70 14.88 3.92
N HIS A 61 10.94 15.33 3.67
CA HIS A 61 11.10 16.47 2.78
C HIS A 61 11.36 16.08 1.32
N GLU A 62 11.56 14.81 0.93
CA GLU A 62 11.84 14.47 -0.48
C GLU A 62 11.24 13.19 -1.10
N SER A 63 10.47 12.32 -0.43
CA SER A 63 9.84 11.20 -1.18
C SER A 63 8.48 10.74 -0.65
N GLU A 64 7.42 11.43 -1.10
CA GLU A 64 6.04 10.92 -1.11
C GLU A 64 5.89 9.75 -2.12
N SER A 65 6.41 8.56 -1.82
CA SER A 65 6.01 7.34 -2.53
C SER A 65 5.08 6.52 -1.65
N GLY A 66 3.79 6.86 -1.74
CA GLY A 66 2.75 6.20 -1.00
C GLY A 66 1.40 6.78 -1.38
N ARG A 67 1.04 6.68 -2.67
CA ARG A 67 -0.29 6.89 -3.28
C ARG A 67 -1.27 7.76 -2.45
N LYS A 68 -0.83 8.92 -1.98
CA LYS A 68 -1.72 9.95 -1.46
C LYS A 68 -2.31 10.59 -2.70
N ARG A 69 -3.58 10.29 -2.96
CA ARG A 69 -4.42 11.00 -3.96
C ARG A 69 -4.02 12.47 -3.93
N PRO A 70 -3.79 13.12 -5.09
CA PRO A 70 -3.35 14.50 -5.12
C PRO A 70 -4.30 15.32 -4.24
N LYS A 71 -3.74 15.93 -3.19
CA LYS A 71 -4.46 16.73 -2.20
C LYS A 71 -5.11 17.86 -3.00
N ARG A 72 -6.39 17.70 -3.37
CA ARG A 72 -7.10 18.58 -4.32
C ARG A 72 -6.72 20.02 -4.02
N LEU A 73 -6.34 20.77 -5.06
CA LEU A 73 -5.93 22.16 -4.92
C LEU A 73 -6.96 22.90 -4.06
N ARG A 74 -6.49 23.70 -3.10
CA ARG A 74 -7.37 24.43 -2.18
C ARG A 74 -8.29 25.31 -3.03
N GLN A 75 -9.59 25.03 -2.97
CA GLN A 75 -10.60 25.80 -3.69
C GLN A 75 -10.46 27.30 -3.34
N GLY A 76 -10.53 28.16 -4.35
CA GLY A 76 -10.31 29.60 -4.20
C GLY A 76 -8.84 30.06 -4.31
N SER A 77 -7.86 29.15 -4.43
CA SER A 77 -6.47 29.54 -4.71
C SER A 77 -6.33 30.06 -6.15
N GLU A 78 -5.43 31.02 -6.36
CA GLU A 78 -5.03 31.48 -7.70
C GLU A 78 -4.65 30.31 -8.63
N ILE A 79 -4.00 29.28 -8.10
CA ILE A 79 -3.59 28.09 -8.86
C ILE A 79 -4.79 27.24 -9.29
N ALA A 80 -5.85 27.16 -8.47
CA ALA A 80 -7.08 26.46 -8.85
C ALA A 80 -7.83 27.20 -9.98
N HIS A 81 -7.73 28.53 -10.03
CA HIS A 81 -8.29 29.31 -11.13
C HIS A 81 -7.49 29.12 -12.42
N VAL A 82 -6.15 29.05 -12.33
CA VAL A 82 -5.27 28.74 -13.46
C VAL A 82 -5.59 27.35 -14.03
N GLU A 83 -5.79 26.36 -13.15
CA GLU A 83 -6.21 25.01 -13.56
C GLU A 83 -7.52 25.05 -14.35
N ASN A 84 -8.54 25.75 -13.86
CA ASN A 84 -9.80 25.91 -14.56
C ASN A 84 -9.62 26.60 -15.92
N ILE A 85 -8.82 27.67 -15.98
CA ILE A 85 -8.54 28.40 -17.22
C ILE A 85 -7.90 27.51 -18.28
N ILE A 86 -6.92 26.69 -17.90
CA ILE A 86 -6.23 25.77 -18.83
C ILE A 86 -7.17 24.61 -19.21
N ARG A 87 -7.99 24.13 -18.27
CA ARG A 87 -9.01 23.10 -18.52
C ARG A 87 -10.05 23.58 -19.53
N GLU A 88 -10.57 24.80 -19.34
CA GLU A 88 -11.53 25.44 -20.24
C GLU A 88 -10.92 25.73 -21.63
N ALA A 89 -9.61 26.01 -21.70
CA ALA A 89 -8.91 26.17 -22.96
C ALA A 89 -8.79 24.86 -23.74
N GLY A 90 -8.65 23.73 -23.04
CA GLY A 90 -8.42 22.41 -23.64
C GLY A 90 -7.04 22.24 -24.28
N HIS A 91 -6.15 23.23 -24.18
CA HIS A 91 -4.80 23.20 -24.71
C HIS A 91 -3.81 23.92 -23.77
N PRO A 92 -2.51 23.62 -23.84
CA PRO A 92 -1.51 24.36 -23.08
C PRO A 92 -1.55 25.86 -23.40
N MET A 93 -1.31 26.70 -22.40
CA MET A 93 -1.40 28.16 -22.53
C MET A 93 -0.14 28.86 -22.04
N THR A 94 0.14 30.04 -22.61
CA THR A 94 1.26 30.85 -22.15
C THR A 94 0.92 31.61 -20.85
N ILE A 95 1.93 31.91 -20.03
CA ILE A 95 1.75 32.69 -18.79
C ILE A 95 1.03 34.03 -19.05
N SER A 96 1.33 34.69 -20.18
CA SER A 96 0.71 35.97 -20.53
C SER A 96 -0.79 35.82 -20.73
N ASP A 97 -1.22 34.77 -21.44
CA ASP A 97 -2.63 34.52 -21.74
C ASP A 97 -3.40 34.11 -20.47
N ILE A 98 -2.74 33.34 -19.59
CA ILE A 98 -3.30 32.99 -18.28
C ILE A 98 -3.50 34.25 -17.42
N LEU A 99 -2.53 35.17 -17.39
CA LEU A 99 -2.66 36.44 -16.66
C LEU A 99 -3.80 37.31 -17.19
N GLN A 100 -3.97 37.36 -18.52
CA GLN A 100 -5.09 38.08 -19.13
C GLN A 100 -6.44 37.51 -18.70
N ARG A 101 -6.59 36.17 -18.70
CA ARG A 101 -7.82 35.51 -18.24
C ARG A 101 -8.06 35.63 -16.74
N LEU A 102 -7.00 35.82 -15.94
CA LEU A 102 -7.09 36.15 -14.52
C LEU A 102 -7.41 37.64 -14.25
N ASN A 103 -7.60 38.45 -15.29
CA ASN A 103 -7.76 39.91 -15.21
C ASN A 103 -6.61 40.59 -14.45
N LYS A 104 -5.38 40.07 -14.60
CA LYS A 104 -4.17 40.63 -14.00
C LYS A 104 -3.32 41.34 -15.06
N GLU A 105 -2.63 42.38 -14.63
CA GLU A 105 -1.69 43.09 -15.49
C GLU A 105 -0.54 42.17 -15.94
N VAL A 106 -0.25 42.17 -17.25
CA VAL A 106 0.87 41.41 -17.84
C VAL A 106 2.19 42.16 -17.62
N SER A 107 2.63 42.21 -16.36
CA SER A 107 3.91 42.79 -15.96
C SER A 107 4.98 41.70 -15.77
N ILE A 108 6.26 42.06 -15.91
CA ILE A 108 7.39 41.14 -15.67
C ILE A 108 7.32 40.53 -14.26
N LYS A 109 6.90 41.32 -13.27
CA LYS A 109 6.74 40.86 -11.87
C LYS A 109 5.65 39.78 -11.77
N ASN A 110 4.49 40.03 -12.37
CA ASN A 110 3.35 39.11 -12.31
C ASN A 110 3.62 37.82 -13.08
N ARG A 111 4.30 37.92 -14.23
CA ARG A 111 4.75 36.76 -15.00
C ARG A 111 5.70 35.88 -14.21
N ASN A 112 6.70 36.47 -13.55
CA ASN A 112 7.66 35.72 -12.75
C ASN A 112 7.01 35.09 -11.51
N ALA A 113 6.10 35.82 -10.85
CA ALA A 113 5.35 35.31 -9.71
C ALA A 113 4.48 34.11 -10.09
N LEU A 114 3.73 34.21 -11.19
CA LEU A 114 2.88 33.13 -11.69
C LEU A 114 3.69 31.94 -12.21
N SER A 115 4.78 32.19 -12.93
CA SER A 115 5.69 31.14 -13.39
C SER A 115 6.29 30.34 -12.22
N ARG A 116 6.72 31.04 -11.16
CA ARG A 116 7.26 30.41 -9.95
C ARG A 116 6.19 29.62 -9.21
N SER A 117 4.99 30.17 -9.08
CA SER A 117 3.91 29.49 -8.37
C SER A 117 3.49 28.22 -9.10
N ILE A 118 3.27 28.26 -10.42
CA ILE A 118 2.95 27.09 -11.26
C ILE A 118 4.13 26.09 -11.27
N GLY A 119 5.36 26.59 -11.39
CA GLY A 119 6.57 25.75 -11.42
C GLY A 119 6.73 24.83 -10.21
N LEU A 120 6.31 25.27 -9.02
CA LEU A 120 6.27 24.43 -7.81
C LEU A 120 5.26 23.28 -7.88
N TYR A 121 4.25 23.38 -8.73
CA TYR A 121 3.28 22.29 -8.96
C TYR A 121 3.67 21.43 -10.15
N VAL A 122 4.40 21.98 -11.13
CA VAL A 122 5.04 21.21 -12.20
C VAL A 122 6.10 20.28 -11.64
N SER A 123 6.99 20.76 -10.75
CA SER A 123 8.02 19.92 -10.14
C SER A 123 7.44 18.77 -9.30
N ARG A 124 6.21 18.94 -8.79
CA ARG A 124 5.48 17.91 -8.04
C ARG A 124 4.75 16.90 -8.94
N GLY A 125 4.70 17.12 -10.26
CA GLY A 125 4.21 16.16 -11.25
C GLY A 125 2.73 15.78 -11.17
N LYS A 126 1.90 16.53 -10.43
CA LYS A 126 0.50 16.13 -10.11
C LYS A 126 -0.59 16.97 -10.79
N TYR A 127 -0.29 18.19 -11.25
CA TYR A 127 -1.31 19.14 -11.71
C TYR A 127 -1.00 19.81 -13.04
N PHE A 128 0.22 20.29 -13.21
CA PHE A 128 0.63 21.01 -14.42
C PHE A 128 1.84 20.34 -15.04
N THR A 129 1.92 20.43 -16.37
CA THR A 129 3.06 19.99 -17.17
C THR A 129 3.62 21.19 -17.92
N ARG A 130 4.94 21.34 -17.94
CA ARG A 130 5.58 22.40 -18.74
C ARG A 130 5.84 21.87 -20.15
N THR A 131 5.06 22.35 -21.12
CA THR A 131 5.19 22.00 -22.53
C THR A 131 6.17 22.91 -23.28
N GLY A 132 6.43 24.12 -22.77
CA GLY A 132 7.33 25.09 -23.40
C GLY A 132 7.99 26.06 -22.42
N ARG A 133 8.77 27.03 -22.94
CA ARG A 133 9.57 27.97 -22.12
C ARG A 133 8.72 28.81 -21.16
N ASN A 134 7.47 29.10 -21.52
CA ASN A 134 6.47 29.84 -20.71
C ASN A 134 5.06 29.29 -20.94
N GLU A 135 4.95 28.00 -21.25
CA GLU A 135 3.72 27.35 -21.66
C GLU A 135 3.44 26.16 -20.73
N PHE A 136 2.22 26.12 -20.20
CA PHE A 136 1.79 25.16 -19.20
C PHE A 136 0.48 24.52 -19.62
N GLY A 137 0.44 23.19 -19.53
CA GLY A 137 -0.75 22.37 -19.71
C GLY A 137 -1.14 21.65 -18.43
N LEU A 138 -2.27 20.94 -18.46
CA LEU A 138 -2.67 20.03 -17.39
C LEU A 138 -1.95 18.68 -17.54
N SER A 139 -1.66 18.05 -16.39
CA SER A 139 -1.13 16.68 -16.37
C SER A 139 -2.23 15.68 -16.71
N GLU A 140 -1.92 14.65 -17.50
CA GLU A 140 -2.85 13.61 -17.97
C GLU A 140 -3.61 12.92 -16.83
N THR A 141 -3.01 12.86 -15.64
CA THR A 141 -3.62 12.34 -14.39
C THR A 141 -4.90 13.03 -13.94
N GLN A 142 -5.25 14.19 -14.51
CA GLN A 142 -6.46 14.97 -14.21
C GLN A 142 -7.53 14.91 -15.31
N ASN A 143 -7.19 14.40 -16.50
CA ASN A 143 -8.13 14.39 -17.64
C ASN A 143 -9.20 13.30 -17.53
N ASP A 144 -9.05 12.35 -16.60
CA ASP A 144 -10.01 11.26 -16.42
C ASP A 144 -11.21 11.62 -15.53
N GLU A 145 -11.30 12.84 -14.98
CA GLU A 145 -12.36 13.22 -14.02
C GLU A 145 -13.48 14.13 -14.58
N SER A 146 -13.57 14.40 -15.89
CA SER A 146 -14.70 15.19 -16.41
C SER A 146 -15.39 14.57 -17.63
N CYS A 147 -16.67 14.23 -17.39
CA CYS A 147 -17.78 13.96 -18.32
C CYS A 147 -18.12 12.49 -18.58
N GLU A 148 -18.96 11.91 -17.72
CA GLU A 148 -20.27 11.43 -18.20
C GLU A 148 -21.32 11.43 -17.07
N SER A 149 -22.40 12.17 -17.30
CA SER A 149 -23.56 12.31 -16.42
C SER A 149 -24.67 11.34 -16.86
N ASN A 150 -24.95 10.31 -16.03
CA ASN A 150 -26.20 9.52 -15.83
C ASN A 150 -26.88 8.84 -17.06
N PRO A 151 -27.48 7.62 -16.92
CA PRO A 151 -28.30 7.19 -15.77
C PRO A 151 -28.04 5.77 -15.24
N VAL A 152 -28.70 5.48 -14.12
CA VAL A 152 -28.73 4.21 -13.37
C VAL A 152 -29.25 3.04 -14.22
N SER A 153 -28.43 2.02 -14.43
CA SER A 153 -28.75 0.60 -14.67
C SER A 153 -27.40 -0.13 -14.76
N ASP A 154 -27.04 -1.15 -14.00
CA ASP A 154 -27.83 -2.30 -13.61
C ASP A 154 -27.18 -2.94 -12.37
N VAL A 155 -28.02 -3.51 -11.52
CA VAL A 155 -27.60 -4.28 -10.35
C VAL A 155 -27.17 -5.64 -10.90
N ASN A 156 -25.86 -5.93 -10.95
CA ASN A 156 -25.24 -7.27 -10.86
C ASN A 156 -23.82 -7.25 -11.46
N ASP A 157 -22.81 -7.01 -10.63
CA ASP A 157 -21.56 -7.79 -10.76
C ASP A 157 -20.76 -7.70 -9.46
N ALA A 158 -20.87 -8.75 -8.65
CA ALA A 158 -20.06 -8.95 -7.47
C ALA A 158 -18.74 -9.65 -7.87
N PRO A 159 -17.58 -9.20 -7.38
CA PRO A 159 -16.30 -9.81 -7.74
C PRO A 159 -16.05 -11.09 -6.92
N GLU A 160 -16.19 -12.25 -7.55
CA GLU A 160 -15.55 -13.48 -7.10
C GLU A 160 -14.06 -13.42 -7.42
N THR A 161 -13.25 -12.91 -6.49
CA THR A 161 -11.80 -13.11 -6.56
C THR A 161 -11.15 -13.14 -5.17
N ARG A 162 -11.78 -13.87 -4.24
CA ARG A 162 -11.18 -14.22 -2.93
C ARG A 162 -10.56 -15.61 -2.89
N GLU A 163 -10.86 -16.48 -3.84
CA GLU A 163 -10.34 -17.86 -3.83
C GLU A 163 -8.91 -17.99 -4.36
N ASN A 164 -8.41 -17.04 -5.18
CA ASN A 164 -7.08 -17.15 -5.78
C ASN A 164 -5.91 -16.87 -4.82
N ALA A 165 -6.13 -16.16 -3.70
CA ALA A 165 -5.04 -15.83 -2.78
C ALA A 165 -4.64 -16.98 -1.84
N PHE A 166 -5.54 -17.94 -1.59
CA PHE A 166 -5.28 -19.06 -0.69
C PHE A 166 -4.47 -20.20 -1.36
N SER A 167 -4.59 -20.35 -2.67
CA SER A 167 -3.89 -21.39 -3.43
C SER A 167 -2.39 -21.11 -3.59
N GLU A 168 -1.99 -19.84 -3.71
CA GLU A 168 -0.57 -19.45 -3.85
C GLU A 168 0.23 -19.67 -2.55
N LEU A 169 -0.39 -19.47 -1.39
CA LEU A 169 0.26 -19.67 -0.08
C LEU A 169 0.52 -21.15 0.25
N HIS A 170 -0.25 -22.08 -0.33
CA HIS A 170 -0.04 -23.51 -0.14
C HIS A 170 1.10 -24.10 -0.98
N GLN A 171 1.45 -23.47 -2.11
CA GLN A 171 2.57 -23.94 -2.94
C GLN A 171 3.93 -23.59 -2.32
N TYR A 172 4.05 -22.42 -1.68
CA TYR A 172 5.31 -22.01 -1.05
C TYR A 172 5.68 -22.82 0.20
N ARG A 173 4.68 -23.31 0.95
CA ARG A 173 4.94 -24.07 2.19
C ARG A 173 5.50 -25.47 1.91
N THR A 174 5.16 -26.06 0.77
CA THR A 174 5.62 -27.40 0.36
C THR A 174 7.05 -27.37 -0.17
N GLN A 175 7.48 -26.25 -0.76
CA GLN A 175 8.82 -26.14 -1.35
C GLN A 175 9.95 -26.05 -0.33
N ARG A 176 9.68 -25.59 0.91
CA ARG A 176 10.72 -25.39 1.94
C ARG A 176 11.10 -26.67 2.69
N VAL A 177 10.26 -27.72 2.66
CA VAL A 177 10.52 -29.00 3.34
C VAL A 177 11.36 -29.97 2.48
N ILE A 178 11.58 -29.65 1.21
CA ILE A 178 12.28 -30.54 0.26
C ILE A 178 13.78 -30.20 0.12
N ASN A 179 14.22 -29.02 0.62
CA ASN A 179 15.58 -28.52 0.42
C ASN A 179 16.42 -28.38 1.72
N GLU A 180 15.99 -29.00 2.82
CA GLU A 180 16.81 -29.23 4.03
C GLU A 180 16.96 -30.74 4.27
#